data_AF-A0A835NA61-F1
#
_entry.id   AF-A0A835NA61-F1
#
_cell.length_a   1.000
_cell.length_b   1.000
_cell.length_c   1.000
_cell.angle_alpha   90.00
_cell.angle_beta   90.00
_cell.angle_gamma   90.00
#
_symmetry.space_group_name_H-M   'P 1'
#
loop_
_entity.id
_entity.type
_entity.pdbx_description
1 polymer ?
#
loop_
_entity_poly.entity_id
_entity_poly.type
_entity_poly.pdbx_seq_one_letter_code
_entity_poly.pdbx_strand_id
1 'polypeptide(L)'
;MEHMIRSIRGSRDVGPWNIEDNSELEGFCDCIDQMFSKVNELEQRVNEVERYYTDNKQLNTARCNSVLKDKLKEKHLMTVEKQQQDSEKIMQDLMRQFASIFRQATFLLPEIFLFMVKNLIDFLINHQITRHKWALPFMEPVDVEGLGLNDYYEVIEKPMDFRTIKNRMEAKDGTGYKNVREIYADVRLVFKNAMKYNDERDDVHVMARTLLEKFEEKWLQLLPKVAEEEKRREKKQTATQVATKLAEQASYANMAQDLSNELHGVDMQLERIRKMVVHNSRKISTEEKKKLGTALTQLSHQDLIRALEIVAEHNLSFQATAQEVNLDMDTQSDVTLWRLKVFVQDALKVSGRNSGGTGMGCNSNINNDDTKAKININNKNRNIIASKRKGERGDAVTKASAKRTKKISLNSLNS
;
A
#
# COMPACT_ATOMS: atom_id res chain seq x y z
N MET A 1 14.55 0.30 33.20
CA MET A 1 15.55 1.37 33.05
C MET A 1 14.97 2.75 33.39
N GLU A 2 13.84 3.17 32.78
CA GLU A 2 13.17 4.46 33.04
C GLU A 2 13.20 5.00 34.48
N HIS A 3 12.73 4.23 35.48
CA HIS A 3 12.66 4.73 36.87
C HIS A 3 14.01 5.17 37.41
N MET A 4 15.09 4.46 37.07
CA MET A 4 16.45 4.86 37.44
C MET A 4 16.82 6.19 36.79
N ILE A 5 16.54 6.37 35.49
CA ILE A 5 16.77 7.61 34.73
C ILE A 5 15.94 8.79 35.28
N ARG A 6 14.67 8.54 35.59
CA ARG A 6 13.74 9.51 36.19
C ARG A 6 14.16 9.89 37.62
N SER A 7 14.78 8.98 38.36
CA SER A 7 15.40 9.26 39.66
C SER A 7 16.74 9.99 39.56
N ILE A 8 17.50 9.78 38.49
CA ILE A 8 18.75 10.53 38.21
C ILE A 8 18.43 12.00 37.90
N ARG A 9 17.46 12.25 37.01
CA ARG A 9 16.98 13.62 36.69
C ARG A 9 16.22 14.31 37.84
N GLY A 10 15.95 13.62 38.94
CA GLY A 10 15.05 14.08 40.01
C GLY A 10 15.71 14.47 41.34
N SER A 11 16.99 14.16 41.56
CA SER A 11 17.66 14.34 42.85
C SER A 11 18.89 15.24 42.76
N ARG A 12 18.95 16.28 43.61
CA ARG A 12 20.18 17.03 43.90
C ARG A 12 21.02 16.40 45.02
N ASP A 13 20.47 15.45 45.77
CA ASP A 13 21.21 14.62 46.73
C ASP A 13 21.77 13.36 46.06
N VAL A 14 23.09 13.21 46.12
CA VAL A 14 23.94 12.04 45.83
C VAL A 14 23.22 10.89 45.08
N GLY A 15 23.19 11.00 43.75
CA GLY A 15 22.52 10.04 42.87
C GLY A 15 23.20 8.65 42.78
N PRO A 16 22.68 7.75 41.92
CA PRO A 16 23.21 6.38 41.76
C PRO A 16 24.63 6.25 41.19
N TRP A 17 25.25 7.36 40.79
CA TRP A 17 26.43 7.40 39.93
C TRP A 17 27.66 7.89 40.69
N ASN A 18 28.83 7.36 40.35
CA ASN A 18 30.10 8.02 40.64
C ASN A 18 30.24 9.23 39.69
N ILE A 19 29.82 10.40 40.15
CA ILE A 19 29.92 11.65 39.39
C ILE A 19 31.19 12.39 39.81
N GLU A 20 32.23 12.33 38.98
CA GLU A 20 33.39 13.23 39.07
C GLU A 20 33.26 14.42 38.09
N ASP A 21 32.54 14.23 36.97
CA ASP A 21 32.13 15.31 36.06
C ASP A 21 30.62 15.24 35.76
N ASN A 22 29.98 16.40 35.66
CA ASN A 22 28.57 16.56 35.32
C ASN A 22 28.33 16.40 33.80
N SER A 23 29.34 16.60 32.96
CA SER A 23 29.19 16.52 31.49
C SER A 23 28.81 15.12 30.99
N GLU A 24 29.37 14.06 31.59
CA GLU A 24 29.07 12.67 31.24
C GLU A 24 27.60 12.31 31.52
N LEU A 25 27.02 12.87 32.59
CA LEU A 25 25.64 12.59 33.00
C LEU A 25 24.62 13.24 32.06
N GLU A 26 24.94 14.42 31.55
CA GLU A 26 24.13 15.16 30.58
C GLU A 26 24.17 14.47 29.21
N GLY A 27 25.35 14.11 28.70
CA GLY A 27 25.51 13.33 27.47
C GLY A 27 24.87 11.93 27.54
N PHE A 28 24.86 11.30 28.72
CA PHE A 28 24.12 10.06 28.96
C PHE A 28 22.59 10.26 28.89
N CYS A 29 22.08 11.38 29.44
CA CYS A 29 20.66 11.73 29.37
C CYS A 29 20.20 12.01 27.92
N ASP A 30 20.99 12.75 27.14
CA ASP A 30 20.70 13.02 25.73
C ASP A 30 20.71 11.75 24.89
N CYS A 31 21.66 10.84 25.13
CA CYS A 31 21.69 9.54 24.46
C CYS A 31 20.41 8.73 24.69
N ILE A 32 19.79 8.83 25.87
CA ILE A 32 18.52 8.16 26.18
C ILE A 32 17.34 8.80 25.43
N ASP A 33 17.23 10.13 25.41
CA ASP A 33 16.10 10.82 24.79
C ASP A 33 16.14 10.70 23.26
N GLN A 34 17.35 10.63 22.67
CA GLN A 34 17.55 10.24 21.27
C GLN A 34 17.04 8.81 21.01
N MET A 35 17.35 7.84 21.88
CA MET A 35 16.86 6.47 21.71
C MET A 35 15.35 6.33 21.87
N PHE A 36 14.73 7.02 22.82
CA PHE A 36 13.26 7.06 22.93
C PHE A 36 12.61 7.63 21.67
N SER A 37 13.17 8.74 21.15
CA SER A 37 12.70 9.34 19.90
C SER A 37 12.83 8.36 18.73
N LYS A 38 13.95 7.63 18.64
CA LYS A 38 14.20 6.66 17.57
C LYS A 38 13.31 5.42 17.65
N VAL A 39 13.05 4.88 18.85
CA VAL A 39 12.13 3.74 19.04
C VAL A 39 10.71 4.10 18.59
N ASN A 40 10.23 5.30 18.93
CA ASN A 40 8.90 5.78 18.50
C ASN A 40 8.78 5.97 16.98
N GLU A 41 9.88 6.34 16.31
CA GLU A 41 9.95 6.45 14.84
C GLU A 41 9.93 5.06 14.17
N LEU A 42 10.75 4.12 14.70
CA LEU A 42 10.80 2.75 14.21
C LEU A 42 9.47 2.02 14.40
N GLU A 43 8.77 2.21 15.53
CA GLU A 43 7.44 1.64 15.74
C GLU A 43 6.44 2.07 14.65
N GLN A 44 6.43 3.34 14.27
CA GLN A 44 5.54 3.86 13.21
C GLN A 44 5.86 3.24 11.85
N ARG A 45 7.14 3.18 11.47
CA ARG A 45 7.59 2.62 10.20
C ARG A 45 7.40 1.10 10.12
N VAL A 46 7.56 0.37 11.22
CA VAL A 46 7.23 -1.07 11.31
C VAL A 46 5.72 -1.30 11.11
N ASN A 47 4.86 -0.49 11.75
CA ASN A 47 3.41 -0.55 11.56
C ASN A 47 2.96 -0.29 10.11
N GLU A 48 3.68 0.54 9.35
CA GLU A 48 3.41 0.79 7.93
C GLU A 48 3.72 -0.45 7.08
N VAL A 49 4.89 -1.05 7.27
CA VAL A 49 5.32 -2.27 6.58
C VAL A 49 4.42 -3.47 6.92
N GLU A 50 4.00 -3.63 8.19
CA GLU A 50 3.08 -4.71 8.60
C GLU A 50 1.73 -4.63 7.86
N ARG A 51 1.17 -3.42 7.69
CA ARG A 51 -0.09 -3.21 6.95
C ARG A 51 0.06 -3.61 5.48
N TYR A 52 1.11 -3.15 4.81
CA TYR A 52 1.36 -3.47 3.40
C TYR A 52 1.37 -4.99 3.13
N TYR A 53 2.05 -5.77 3.97
CA TYR A 53 2.08 -7.23 3.83
C TYR A 53 0.78 -7.91 4.27
N THR A 54 0.03 -7.34 5.21
CA THR A 54 -1.28 -7.85 5.65
C THR A 54 -2.33 -7.72 4.55
N ASP A 55 -2.42 -6.56 3.91
CA ASP A 55 -3.45 -6.28 2.89
C ASP A 55 -3.18 -7.05 1.59
N ASN A 56 -1.93 -7.07 1.12
CA ASN A 56 -1.56 -7.80 -0.10
C ASN A 56 -1.74 -9.33 0.01
N LYS A 57 -1.70 -9.89 1.23
CA LYS A 57 -1.93 -11.32 1.46
C LYS A 57 -3.34 -11.78 1.10
N GLN A 58 -4.33 -10.88 1.12
CA GLN A 58 -5.73 -11.22 0.81
C GLN A 58 -6.03 -11.25 -0.69
N LEU A 59 -5.35 -10.43 -1.50
CA LEU A 59 -5.61 -10.34 -2.95
C LEU A 59 -5.21 -11.60 -3.73
N ASN A 60 -4.14 -12.29 -3.32
CA ASN A 60 -3.56 -13.38 -4.11
C ASN A 60 -4.46 -14.63 -4.16
N THR A 61 -5.32 -14.84 -3.18
CA THR A 61 -6.27 -15.97 -3.11
C THR A 61 -7.39 -15.88 -4.14
N ALA A 62 -7.73 -14.67 -4.63
CA ALA A 62 -8.91 -14.43 -5.45
C ALA A 62 -8.69 -14.58 -6.96
N ARG A 63 -7.44 -14.58 -7.44
CA ARG A 63 -7.11 -14.25 -8.84
C ARG A 63 -6.83 -15.46 -9.77
N CYS A 64 -7.07 -16.68 -9.32
CA CYS A 64 -6.65 -17.90 -10.03
C CYS A 64 -7.68 -18.46 -11.04
N ASN A 65 -8.92 -17.95 -11.05
CA ASN A 65 -10.03 -18.56 -11.82
C ASN A 65 -10.38 -17.80 -13.13
N SER A 66 -10.58 -18.58 -14.21
CA SER A 66 -11.20 -18.26 -15.51
C SER A 66 -10.45 -17.40 -16.55
N VAL A 67 -10.01 -18.04 -17.66
CA VAL A 67 -9.68 -17.48 -19.00
C VAL A 67 -9.91 -18.60 -20.06
N LEU A 68 -10.01 -18.25 -21.38
CA LEU A 68 -10.08 -19.09 -22.62
C LEU A 68 -11.52 -19.43 -23.11
N LYS A 69 -11.89 -19.48 -24.42
CA LYS A 69 -11.18 -19.26 -25.73
C LYS A 69 -12.13 -19.13 -26.98
N ASP A 70 -11.58 -18.63 -28.12
CA ASP A 70 -11.85 -18.81 -29.60
C ASP A 70 -13.28 -19.16 -30.18
N LYS A 71 -13.82 -18.72 -31.36
CA LYS A 71 -13.40 -18.25 -32.73
C LYS A 71 -13.40 -19.36 -33.84
N LEU A 72 -13.77 -19.20 -35.14
CA LEU A 72 -14.15 -18.05 -36.03
C LEU A 72 -14.73 -18.53 -37.44
N LYS A 73 -15.28 -17.61 -38.28
CA LYS A 73 -15.51 -17.68 -39.79
C LYS A 73 -16.72 -18.51 -40.34
N GLU A 74 -17.14 -18.49 -41.63
CA GLU A 74 -16.53 -18.05 -42.93
C GLU A 74 -17.46 -17.29 -43.97
N LYS A 75 -17.32 -17.52 -45.31
CA LYS A 75 -17.67 -16.65 -46.49
C LYS A 75 -18.90 -17.20 -47.33
N HIS A 76 -19.23 -16.89 -48.61
CA HIS A 76 -18.56 -16.22 -49.76
C HIS A 76 -19.47 -15.80 -50.95
N LEU A 77 -18.81 -15.40 -52.06
CA LEU A 77 -19.28 -15.08 -53.42
C LEU A 77 -19.74 -13.62 -53.67
N MET A 78 -19.69 -13.21 -54.95
CA MET A 78 -19.75 -11.83 -55.50
C MET A 78 -20.17 -11.90 -57.01
N THR A 79 -20.12 -10.76 -57.74
CA THR A 79 -19.96 -10.59 -59.22
C THR A 79 -21.05 -9.76 -59.93
N VAL A 80 -21.14 -8.48 -59.56
CA VAL A 80 -21.42 -7.39 -60.53
C VAL A 80 -20.31 -6.32 -60.50
N GLU A 81 -19.42 -6.37 -59.50
CA GLU A 81 -18.64 -5.20 -59.05
C GLU A 81 -17.41 -4.85 -59.90
N LYS A 82 -17.16 -5.48 -61.06
CA LYS A 82 -15.81 -5.64 -61.65
C LYS A 82 -14.95 -4.36 -61.74
N GLN A 83 -15.55 -3.19 -62.01
CA GLN A 83 -14.83 -1.91 -62.13
C GLN A 83 -14.60 -1.18 -60.79
N GLN A 84 -15.44 -1.43 -59.79
CA GLN A 84 -15.19 -1.09 -58.38
C GLN A 84 -14.13 -2.03 -57.80
N GLN A 85 -14.27 -3.33 -58.13
CA GLN A 85 -13.49 -4.45 -57.60
C GLN A 85 -11.99 -4.34 -57.92
N ASP A 86 -11.60 -3.81 -59.08
CA ASP A 86 -10.18 -3.55 -59.38
C ASP A 86 -9.60 -2.44 -58.49
N SER A 87 -10.35 -1.37 -58.21
CA SER A 87 -9.94 -0.32 -57.25
C SER A 87 -9.84 -0.86 -55.82
N GLU A 88 -10.76 -1.76 -55.43
CA GLU A 88 -10.71 -2.43 -54.14
C GLU A 88 -9.59 -3.46 -54.03
N LYS A 89 -9.26 -4.16 -55.11
CA LYS A 89 -8.13 -5.10 -55.20
C LYS A 89 -6.80 -4.36 -55.07
N ILE A 90 -6.64 -3.22 -55.74
CA ILE A 90 -5.48 -2.32 -55.56
C ILE A 90 -5.37 -1.87 -54.09
N MET A 91 -6.49 -1.49 -53.46
CA MET A 91 -6.51 -1.16 -52.03
C MET A 91 -6.16 -2.36 -51.14
N GLN A 92 -6.65 -3.57 -51.44
CA GLN A 92 -6.36 -4.79 -50.68
C GLN A 92 -4.88 -5.16 -50.77
N ASP A 93 -4.28 -5.10 -51.96
CA ASP A 93 -2.84 -5.33 -52.12
C ASP A 93 -2.00 -4.24 -51.44
N LEU A 94 -2.42 -2.97 -51.46
CA LEU A 94 -1.82 -1.92 -50.62
C LEU A 94 -1.93 -2.26 -49.12
N MET A 95 -3.12 -2.58 -48.61
CA MET A 95 -3.34 -2.96 -47.20
C MET A 95 -2.56 -4.22 -46.79
N ARG A 96 -2.19 -5.07 -47.74
CA ARG A 96 -1.43 -6.31 -47.58
C ARG A 96 0.08 -6.08 -47.65
N GLN A 97 0.56 -5.21 -48.53
CA GLN A 97 1.94 -4.71 -48.52
C GLN A 97 2.22 -3.96 -47.22
N PHE A 98 1.33 -3.05 -46.82
CA PHE A 98 1.36 -2.42 -45.50
C PHE A 98 1.36 -3.46 -44.37
N ALA A 99 0.53 -4.51 -44.43
CA ALA A 99 0.55 -5.58 -43.40
C ALA A 99 1.89 -6.34 -43.34
N SER A 100 2.59 -6.52 -44.47
CA SER A 100 3.93 -7.12 -44.51
C SER A 100 4.96 -6.22 -43.81
N ILE A 101 4.96 -4.92 -44.12
CA ILE A 101 5.82 -3.91 -43.50
C ILE A 101 5.51 -3.79 -42.00
N PHE A 102 4.23 -3.76 -41.63
CA PHE A 102 3.78 -3.72 -40.24
C PHE A 102 4.30 -4.93 -39.45
N ARG A 103 4.26 -6.15 -40.00
CA ARG A 103 4.80 -7.35 -39.33
C ARG A 103 6.30 -7.23 -39.02
N GLN A 104 7.06 -6.52 -39.85
CA GLN A 104 8.50 -6.27 -39.62
C GLN A 104 8.71 -5.15 -38.59
N ALA A 105 8.01 -4.02 -38.73
CA ALA A 105 8.15 -2.86 -37.84
C ALA A 105 7.62 -3.11 -36.40
N THR A 106 6.61 -3.96 -36.25
CA THR A 106 5.95 -4.25 -34.95
C THR A 106 6.88 -4.84 -33.90
N PHE A 107 8.00 -5.45 -34.31
CA PHE A 107 8.98 -6.01 -33.37
C PHE A 107 9.78 -4.95 -32.61
N LEU A 108 9.85 -3.71 -33.10
CA LEU A 108 10.83 -2.73 -32.63
C LEU A 108 10.29 -1.67 -31.66
N LEU A 109 9.10 -1.09 -31.87
CA LEU A 109 8.60 0.02 -31.05
C LEU A 109 7.08 -0.03 -30.76
N PRO A 110 6.66 -0.22 -29.48
CA PRO A 110 5.25 -0.32 -29.10
C PRO A 110 4.36 0.88 -29.41
N GLU A 111 4.86 2.11 -29.47
CA GLU A 111 4.01 3.28 -29.78
C GLU A 111 3.68 3.40 -31.27
N ILE A 112 4.51 2.84 -32.14
CA ILE A 112 4.32 2.90 -33.59
C ILE A 112 3.07 2.12 -34.01
N PHE A 113 2.63 1.08 -33.28
CA PHE A 113 1.44 0.31 -33.69
C PHE A 113 0.14 1.13 -33.64
N LEU A 114 -0.08 1.93 -32.59
CA LEU A 114 -1.28 2.79 -32.52
C LEU A 114 -1.26 3.85 -33.63
N PHE A 115 -0.09 4.41 -33.93
CA PHE A 115 0.12 5.33 -35.05
C PHE A 115 -0.14 4.66 -36.41
N MET A 116 0.36 3.44 -36.64
CA MET A 116 0.12 2.66 -37.87
C MET A 116 -1.36 2.32 -38.06
N VAL A 117 -2.09 1.94 -37.00
CA VAL A 117 -3.53 1.66 -37.09
C VAL A 117 -4.34 2.96 -37.27
N LYS A 118 -3.95 4.07 -36.63
CA LYS A 118 -4.51 5.40 -36.95
C LYS A 118 -4.34 5.72 -38.44
N ASN A 119 -3.12 5.63 -38.98
CA ASN A 119 -2.84 5.96 -40.39
C ASN A 119 -3.57 5.03 -41.37
N LEU A 120 -3.81 3.76 -41.01
CA LEU A 120 -4.60 2.83 -41.82
C LEU A 120 -6.09 3.19 -41.84
N ILE A 121 -6.61 3.77 -40.76
CA ILE A 121 -8.01 4.23 -40.66
C ILE A 121 -8.18 5.58 -41.34
N ASP A 122 -7.23 6.50 -41.19
CA ASP A 122 -7.16 7.74 -41.97
C ASP A 122 -7.13 7.42 -43.48
N PHE A 123 -6.28 6.47 -43.91
CA PHE A 123 -6.25 6.00 -45.29
C PHE A 123 -7.59 5.42 -45.75
N LEU A 124 -8.28 4.62 -44.91
CA LEU A 124 -9.61 4.10 -45.22
C LEU A 124 -10.62 5.24 -45.41
N ILE A 125 -10.68 6.19 -44.48
CA ILE A 125 -11.55 7.37 -44.54
C ILE A 125 -11.23 8.16 -45.83
N ASN A 126 -9.96 8.49 -46.05
CA ASN A 126 -9.51 9.35 -47.15
C ASN A 126 -9.58 8.70 -48.54
N HIS A 127 -9.56 7.37 -48.65
CA HIS A 127 -9.64 6.69 -49.96
C HIS A 127 -11.00 6.03 -50.24
N GLN A 128 -11.78 5.66 -49.23
CA GLN A 128 -13.07 4.97 -49.42
C GLN A 128 -14.29 5.82 -49.09
N ILE A 129 -14.16 6.80 -48.19
CA ILE A 129 -15.29 7.61 -47.71
C ILE A 129 -15.24 9.02 -48.30
N THR A 130 -14.23 9.84 -47.98
CA THR A 130 -14.19 11.27 -48.37
C THR A 130 -14.07 11.51 -49.88
N ARG A 131 -13.55 10.53 -50.63
CA ARG A 131 -13.49 10.55 -52.11
C ARG A 131 -14.78 10.06 -52.79
N HIS A 132 -15.82 9.69 -52.04
CA HIS A 132 -17.11 9.35 -52.62
C HIS A 132 -17.88 10.61 -53.03
N LYS A 133 -18.63 10.55 -54.13
CA LYS A 133 -19.44 11.67 -54.66
C LYS A 133 -20.50 12.24 -53.70
N TRP A 134 -20.76 11.55 -52.59
CA TRP A 134 -21.73 11.92 -51.56
C TRP A 134 -21.07 12.31 -50.22
N ALA A 135 -19.74 12.44 -50.17
CA ALA A 135 -19.04 12.74 -48.92
C ALA A 135 -19.17 14.20 -48.46
N LEU A 136 -19.48 15.12 -49.39
CA LEU A 136 -19.39 16.57 -49.18
C LEU A 136 -20.11 17.08 -47.91
N PRO A 137 -21.35 16.66 -47.57
CA PRO A 137 -22.04 17.14 -46.36
C PRO A 137 -21.39 16.73 -45.03
N PHE A 138 -20.41 15.84 -45.07
CA PHE A 138 -19.77 15.22 -43.91
C PHE A 138 -18.32 15.64 -43.71
N MET A 139 -17.77 16.40 -44.67
CA MET A 139 -16.35 16.78 -44.69
C MET A 139 -16.00 17.78 -43.58
N GLU A 140 -16.93 18.65 -43.25
CA GLU A 140 -16.74 19.83 -42.41
C GLU A 140 -17.87 19.93 -41.36
N PRO A 141 -17.68 20.68 -40.26
CA PRO A 141 -18.76 20.97 -39.31
C PRO A 141 -19.97 21.59 -40.02
N VAL A 142 -21.18 21.21 -39.61
CA VAL A 142 -22.42 21.72 -40.21
C VAL A 142 -22.53 23.24 -39.99
N ASP A 143 -22.63 23.97 -41.09
CA ASP A 143 -22.84 25.42 -41.09
C ASP A 143 -24.31 25.74 -40.79
N VAL A 144 -24.67 25.70 -39.51
CA VAL A 144 -26.04 25.93 -39.05
C VAL A 144 -26.54 27.34 -39.34
N GLU A 145 -25.65 28.34 -39.43
CA GLU A 145 -26.01 29.72 -39.74
C GLU A 145 -26.27 29.88 -41.24
N GLY A 146 -25.33 29.42 -42.10
CA GLY A 146 -25.47 29.46 -43.55
C GLY A 146 -26.60 28.59 -44.11
N LEU A 147 -27.03 27.56 -43.37
CA LEU A 147 -28.16 26.68 -43.71
C LEU A 147 -29.47 27.03 -42.96
N GLY A 148 -29.46 27.96 -41.99
CA GLY A 148 -30.65 28.37 -41.22
C GLY A 148 -31.19 27.33 -40.23
N LEU A 149 -30.34 26.40 -39.76
CA LEU A 149 -30.71 25.22 -38.97
C LEU A 149 -30.73 25.52 -37.46
N ASN A 150 -31.70 26.34 -37.04
CA ASN A 150 -31.81 26.89 -35.69
C ASN A 150 -31.90 25.82 -34.56
N ASP A 151 -32.43 24.64 -34.86
CA ASP A 151 -32.66 23.53 -33.92
C ASP A 151 -31.55 22.47 -33.92
N TYR A 152 -30.54 22.58 -34.79
CA TYR A 152 -29.57 21.51 -35.03
C TYR A 152 -28.82 21.07 -33.75
N TYR A 153 -28.44 22.02 -32.88
CA TYR A 153 -27.78 21.70 -31.60
C TYR A 153 -28.74 21.28 -30.48
N GLU A 154 -30.06 21.46 -30.64
CA GLU A 154 -31.07 20.88 -29.76
C GLU A 154 -31.29 19.40 -30.09
N VAL A 155 -31.26 19.05 -31.39
CA VAL A 155 -31.40 17.67 -31.88
C VAL A 155 -30.08 16.89 -31.78
N ILE A 156 -28.92 17.51 -32.04
CA ILE A 156 -27.61 16.86 -32.15
C ILE A 156 -26.70 17.24 -30.97
N GLU A 157 -26.82 16.47 -29.89
CA GLU A 157 -26.06 16.58 -28.63
C GLU A 157 -24.52 16.62 -28.80
N LYS A 158 -23.99 15.95 -29.84
CA LYS A 158 -22.56 15.88 -30.12
C LYS A 158 -22.32 15.90 -31.65
N PRO A 159 -22.17 17.09 -32.25
CA PRO A 159 -21.76 17.24 -33.64
C PRO A 159 -20.43 16.52 -33.95
N MET A 160 -20.27 16.04 -35.18
CA MET A 160 -19.06 15.36 -35.64
C MET A 160 -18.96 15.37 -37.17
N ASP A 161 -17.75 15.52 -37.68
CA ASP A 161 -17.40 15.66 -39.10
C ASP A 161 -15.97 15.15 -39.37
N PHE A 162 -15.59 14.97 -40.65
CA PHE A 162 -14.29 14.41 -40.99
C PHE A 162 -13.09 15.32 -40.69
N ARG A 163 -13.22 16.66 -40.73
CA ARG A 163 -12.15 17.58 -40.32
C ARG A 163 -11.90 17.50 -38.81
N THR A 164 -12.95 17.46 -37.99
CA THR A 164 -12.85 17.27 -36.54
C THR A 164 -12.22 15.92 -36.18
N ILE A 165 -12.63 14.83 -36.84
CA ILE A 165 -12.02 13.50 -36.64
C ILE A 165 -10.53 13.53 -37.00
N LYS A 166 -10.17 14.10 -38.17
CA LYS A 166 -8.78 14.20 -38.62
C LYS A 166 -7.91 14.99 -37.62
N ASN A 167 -8.35 16.19 -37.23
CA ASN A 167 -7.66 17.02 -36.25
C ASN A 167 -7.42 16.27 -34.93
N ARG A 168 -8.40 15.48 -34.48
CA ARG A 168 -8.33 14.66 -33.26
C ARG A 168 -7.50 13.37 -33.44
N MET A 169 -7.26 12.91 -34.66
CA MET A 169 -6.29 11.84 -34.95
C MET A 169 -4.85 12.37 -34.89
N GLU A 170 -4.61 13.58 -35.40
CA GLU A 170 -3.30 14.25 -35.51
C GLU A 170 -2.85 14.98 -34.22
N ALA A 171 -3.76 15.24 -33.27
CA ALA A 171 -3.49 15.97 -32.02
C ALA A 171 -2.33 15.36 -31.19
N LYS A 172 -1.41 16.24 -30.75
CA LYS A 172 -0.13 15.90 -30.07
C LYS A 172 -0.09 16.24 -28.58
N ASP A 173 -1.11 16.95 -28.09
CA ASP A 173 -1.26 17.45 -26.72
C ASP A 173 -1.86 16.42 -25.73
N GLY A 174 -2.29 15.26 -26.23
CA GLY A 174 -2.97 14.22 -25.45
C GLY A 174 -4.51 14.27 -25.48
N THR A 175 -5.12 15.24 -26.17
CA THR A 175 -6.59 15.30 -26.39
C THR A 175 -7.07 14.32 -27.47
N GLY A 176 -6.15 13.89 -28.34
CA GLY A 176 -6.41 12.96 -29.43
C GLY A 176 -6.81 11.56 -28.99
N TYR A 177 -7.28 10.76 -29.96
CA TYR A 177 -7.82 9.43 -29.70
C TYR A 177 -6.85 8.49 -28.96
N LYS A 178 -7.31 7.95 -27.82
CA LYS A 178 -6.55 7.06 -26.93
C LYS A 178 -6.60 5.61 -27.40
N ASN A 179 -7.62 5.25 -28.18
CA ASN A 179 -7.76 3.93 -28.77
C ASN A 179 -8.55 3.97 -30.10
N VAL A 180 -8.44 2.88 -30.85
CA VAL A 180 -8.95 2.75 -32.23
C VAL A 180 -10.49 2.72 -32.32
N ARG A 181 -11.21 2.24 -31.27
CA ARG A 181 -12.68 2.24 -31.26
C ARG A 181 -13.29 3.64 -31.06
N GLU A 182 -12.55 4.59 -30.47
CA GLU A 182 -13.03 5.97 -30.35
C GLU A 182 -13.14 6.64 -31.73
N ILE A 183 -12.21 6.35 -32.65
CA ILE A 183 -12.24 6.83 -34.04
C ILE A 183 -13.45 6.21 -34.77
N TYR A 184 -13.63 4.89 -34.64
CA TYR A 184 -14.80 4.19 -35.18
C TYR A 184 -16.13 4.74 -34.65
N ALA A 185 -16.21 5.04 -33.34
CA ALA A 185 -17.39 5.63 -32.74
C ALA A 185 -17.69 7.02 -33.30
N ASP A 186 -16.68 7.89 -33.45
CA ASP A 186 -16.86 9.23 -34.01
C ASP A 186 -17.18 9.20 -35.52
N VAL A 187 -16.56 8.33 -36.33
CA VAL A 187 -16.93 8.17 -37.77
C VAL A 187 -18.39 7.72 -37.92
N ARG A 188 -18.87 6.78 -37.10
CA ARG A 188 -20.30 6.41 -37.10
C ARG A 188 -21.20 7.54 -36.62
N LEU A 189 -20.70 8.39 -35.72
CA LEU A 189 -21.46 9.51 -35.17
C LEU A 189 -21.76 10.55 -36.25
N VAL A 190 -20.85 10.81 -37.19
CA VAL A 190 -21.10 11.68 -38.37
C VAL A 190 -22.38 11.26 -39.09
N PHE A 191 -22.45 9.99 -39.51
CA PHE A 191 -23.61 9.47 -40.26
C PHE A 191 -24.86 9.30 -39.39
N LYS A 192 -24.71 8.92 -38.11
CA LYS A 192 -25.85 8.81 -37.18
C LYS A 192 -26.47 10.16 -36.86
N ASN A 193 -25.68 11.23 -36.75
CA ASN A 193 -26.20 12.58 -36.56
C ASN A 193 -27.00 13.02 -37.79
N ALA A 194 -26.44 12.82 -38.98
CA ALA A 194 -27.14 13.11 -40.23
C ALA A 194 -28.47 12.36 -40.34
N MET A 195 -28.50 11.05 -40.05
CA MET A 195 -29.74 10.26 -40.05
C MET A 195 -30.68 10.53 -38.86
N LYS A 196 -30.21 11.20 -37.79
CA LYS A 196 -31.06 11.67 -36.65
C LYS A 196 -31.73 13.01 -36.97
N TYR A 197 -31.08 13.86 -37.77
CA TYR A 197 -31.56 15.21 -38.09
C TYR A 197 -32.39 15.28 -39.38
N ASN A 198 -32.04 14.51 -40.41
CA ASN A 198 -32.69 14.54 -41.73
C ASN A 198 -33.69 13.37 -41.87
N ASP A 199 -34.82 13.58 -42.56
CA ASP A 199 -35.84 12.55 -42.80
C ASP A 199 -35.29 11.39 -43.65
N GLU A 200 -35.85 10.18 -43.54
CA GLU A 200 -35.39 9.01 -44.30
C GLU A 200 -35.43 9.19 -45.83
N ARG A 201 -36.21 10.16 -46.31
CA ARG A 201 -36.36 10.57 -47.72
C ARG A 201 -35.34 11.60 -48.17
N ASP A 202 -34.70 12.32 -47.25
CA ASP A 202 -33.76 13.40 -47.59
C ASP A 202 -32.48 12.83 -48.18
N ASP A 203 -31.96 13.49 -49.22
CA ASP A 203 -30.70 13.11 -49.87
C ASP A 203 -29.57 12.93 -48.85
N VAL A 204 -29.44 13.83 -47.86
CA VAL A 204 -28.40 13.76 -46.82
C VAL A 204 -28.53 12.50 -45.96
N HIS A 205 -29.75 12.06 -45.64
CA HIS A 205 -29.98 10.81 -44.91
C HIS A 205 -29.59 9.59 -45.76
N VAL A 206 -30.03 9.55 -47.03
CA VAL A 206 -29.69 8.47 -47.97
C VAL A 206 -28.17 8.37 -48.17
N MET A 207 -27.50 9.51 -48.35
CA MET A 207 -26.04 9.61 -48.45
C MET A 207 -25.33 9.08 -47.19
N ALA A 208 -25.81 9.48 -46.01
CA ALA A 208 -25.26 9.04 -44.73
C ALA A 208 -25.41 7.52 -44.51
N ARG A 209 -26.58 6.97 -44.83
CA ARG A 209 -26.86 5.52 -44.73
C ARG A 209 -25.91 4.70 -45.60
N THR A 210 -25.82 5.02 -46.89
CA THR A 210 -24.93 4.29 -47.83
C THR A 210 -23.45 4.46 -47.49
N LEU A 211 -23.01 5.62 -47.00
CA LEU A 211 -21.61 5.80 -46.57
C LEU A 211 -21.29 5.07 -45.26
N LEU A 212 -22.24 4.98 -44.33
CA LEU A 212 -22.10 4.16 -43.12
C LEU A 212 -22.00 2.67 -43.48
N GLU A 213 -22.87 2.16 -44.35
CA GLU A 213 -22.83 0.77 -44.84
C GLU A 213 -21.46 0.43 -45.45
N LYS A 214 -20.95 1.30 -46.34
CA LYS A 214 -19.62 1.14 -46.94
C LYS A 214 -18.50 1.21 -45.89
N PHE A 215 -18.61 2.11 -44.90
CA PHE A 215 -17.62 2.21 -43.83
C PHE A 215 -17.56 0.95 -42.98
N GLU A 216 -18.71 0.41 -42.56
CA GLU A 216 -18.80 -0.82 -41.77
C GLU A 216 -18.23 -2.03 -42.55
N GLU A 217 -18.55 -2.14 -43.83
CA GLU A 217 -18.05 -3.22 -44.71
C GLU A 217 -16.52 -3.21 -44.84
N LYS A 218 -15.89 -2.04 -45.03
CA LYS A 218 -14.43 -1.93 -45.01
C LYS A 218 -13.85 -2.03 -43.59
N TRP A 219 -14.59 -1.65 -42.54
CA TRP A 219 -14.16 -1.80 -41.14
C TRP A 219 -14.05 -3.26 -40.70
N LEU A 220 -14.94 -4.15 -41.18
CA LEU A 220 -14.81 -5.60 -40.96
C LEU A 220 -13.45 -6.15 -41.40
N GLN A 221 -12.85 -5.58 -42.46
CA GLN A 221 -11.53 -5.96 -42.97
C GLN A 221 -10.39 -5.46 -42.05
N LEU A 222 -10.62 -4.44 -41.23
CA LEU A 222 -9.67 -3.93 -40.23
C LEU A 222 -9.75 -4.65 -38.87
N LEU A 223 -10.89 -5.24 -38.50
CA LEU A 223 -11.11 -5.89 -37.20
C LEU A 223 -9.96 -6.81 -36.72
N PRO A 224 -9.29 -7.62 -37.57
CA PRO A 224 -8.14 -8.43 -37.14
C PRO A 224 -6.97 -7.59 -36.60
N LYS A 225 -6.68 -6.44 -37.24
CA LYS A 225 -5.62 -5.49 -36.83
C LYS A 225 -6.02 -4.70 -35.58
N VAL A 226 -7.32 -4.39 -35.44
CA VAL A 226 -7.86 -3.75 -34.21
C VAL A 226 -7.71 -4.69 -33.01
N ALA A 227 -8.11 -5.96 -33.15
CA ALA A 227 -8.01 -6.95 -32.08
C ALA A 227 -6.55 -7.30 -31.71
N GLU A 228 -5.60 -7.14 -32.64
CA GLU A 228 -4.16 -7.24 -32.36
C GLU A 228 -3.66 -6.06 -31.53
N GLU A 229 -4.03 -4.82 -31.88
CA GLU A 229 -3.71 -3.63 -31.08
C GLU A 229 -4.30 -3.72 -29.66
N GLU A 230 -5.55 -4.17 -29.52
CA GLU A 230 -6.21 -4.30 -28.22
C GLU A 230 -5.49 -5.30 -27.32
N LYS A 231 -5.21 -6.51 -27.83
CA LYS A 231 -4.43 -7.55 -27.12
C LYS A 231 -3.02 -7.08 -26.78
N ARG A 232 -2.43 -6.19 -27.58
CA ARG A 232 -1.12 -5.57 -27.32
C ARG A 232 -1.20 -4.50 -26.23
N ARG A 233 -2.24 -3.65 -26.23
CA ARG A 233 -2.51 -2.65 -25.19
C ARG A 233 -2.81 -3.31 -23.84
N GLU A 234 -3.63 -4.36 -23.82
CA GLU A 234 -3.90 -5.20 -22.64
C GLU A 234 -2.60 -5.77 -22.05
N LYS A 235 -1.74 -6.36 -22.89
CA LYS A 235 -0.41 -6.84 -22.49
C LYS A 235 0.46 -5.72 -21.93
N LYS A 236 0.54 -4.56 -22.59
CA LYS A 236 1.34 -3.41 -22.11
C LYS A 236 0.83 -2.93 -20.75
N GLN A 237 -0.48 -2.73 -20.62
CA GLN A 237 -1.10 -2.28 -19.37
C GLN A 237 -0.90 -3.30 -18.23
N THR A 238 -1.01 -4.60 -18.52
CA THR A 238 -0.73 -5.67 -17.57
C THR A 238 0.74 -5.68 -17.14
N ALA A 239 1.68 -5.55 -18.09
CA ALA A 239 3.11 -5.47 -17.80
C ALA A 239 3.46 -4.23 -16.97
N THR A 240 2.86 -3.08 -17.26
CA THR A 240 3.01 -1.86 -16.43
C THR A 240 2.45 -2.08 -15.02
N GLN A 241 1.25 -2.65 -14.86
CA GLN A 241 0.68 -2.95 -13.53
C GLN A 241 1.56 -3.92 -12.73
N VAL A 242 2.12 -4.94 -13.37
CA VAL A 242 3.05 -5.89 -12.74
C VAL A 242 4.36 -5.19 -12.36
N ALA A 243 4.92 -4.35 -13.23
CA ALA A 243 6.14 -3.60 -12.96
C ALA A 243 5.95 -2.59 -11.80
N THR A 244 4.83 -1.86 -11.76
CA THR A 244 4.49 -0.96 -10.65
C THR A 244 4.37 -1.73 -9.34
N LYS A 245 3.65 -2.85 -9.31
CA LYS A 245 3.54 -3.71 -8.11
C LYS A 245 4.88 -4.30 -7.67
N LEU A 246 5.75 -4.67 -8.61
CA LEU A 246 7.08 -5.19 -8.30
C LEU A 246 8.00 -4.11 -7.73
N ALA A 247 7.94 -2.88 -8.26
CA ALA A 247 8.68 -1.74 -7.74
C ALA A 247 8.19 -1.31 -6.34
N GLU A 248 6.87 -1.30 -6.13
CA GLU A 248 6.23 -1.10 -4.82
C GLU A 248 6.71 -2.17 -3.82
N GLN A 249 6.63 -3.45 -4.18
CA GLN A 249 7.09 -4.56 -3.34
C GLN A 249 8.58 -4.48 -3.03
N ALA A 250 9.42 -4.08 -3.98
CA ALA A 250 10.85 -3.85 -3.75
C ALA A 250 11.09 -2.68 -2.78
N SER A 251 10.31 -1.59 -2.87
CA SER A 251 10.42 -0.47 -1.95
C SER A 251 10.07 -0.86 -0.51
N TYR A 252 9.02 -1.67 -0.31
CA TYR A 252 8.68 -2.18 1.03
C TYR A 252 9.68 -3.23 1.54
N ALA A 253 10.27 -4.04 0.66
CA ALA A 253 11.34 -4.97 1.03
C ALA A 253 12.60 -4.23 1.50
N ASN A 254 12.99 -3.15 0.81
CA ASN A 254 14.10 -2.30 1.22
C ASN A 254 13.82 -1.64 2.58
N MET A 255 12.63 -1.04 2.79
CA MET A 255 12.25 -0.48 4.08
C MET A 255 12.28 -1.52 5.22
N ALA A 256 11.85 -2.77 4.97
CA ALA A 256 11.95 -3.83 5.96
C ALA A 256 13.41 -4.19 6.31
N GLN A 257 14.32 -4.17 5.33
CA GLN A 257 15.74 -4.39 5.54
C GLN A 257 16.39 -3.23 6.32
N ASP A 258 16.08 -1.97 5.96
CA ASP A 258 16.57 -0.79 6.65
C ASP A 258 16.10 -0.76 8.11
N LEU A 259 14.84 -1.05 8.38
CA LEU A 259 14.31 -1.19 9.74
C LEU A 259 15.00 -2.28 10.55
N SER A 260 15.37 -3.41 9.92
CA SER A 260 16.15 -4.46 10.58
C SER A 260 17.56 -3.98 10.95
N ASN A 261 18.20 -3.18 10.09
CA ASN A 261 19.52 -2.61 10.34
C ASN A 261 19.46 -1.55 11.47
N GLU A 262 18.47 -0.66 11.43
CA GLU A 262 18.28 0.39 12.44
C GLU A 262 17.91 -0.20 13.81
N LEU A 263 17.07 -1.25 13.85
CA LEU A 263 16.73 -1.94 15.09
C LEU A 263 17.95 -2.64 15.72
N HIS A 264 18.84 -3.24 14.91
CA HIS A 264 20.11 -3.77 15.40
C HIS A 264 21.05 -2.66 15.92
N GLY A 265 21.05 -1.49 15.28
CA GLY A 265 21.74 -0.31 15.78
C GLY A 265 21.22 0.16 17.16
N VAL A 266 19.91 0.15 17.36
CA VAL A 266 19.27 0.47 18.66
C VAL A 266 19.63 -0.59 19.71
N ASP A 267 19.63 -1.88 19.38
CA ASP A 267 20.02 -2.96 20.31
C ASP A 267 21.48 -2.82 20.77
N MET A 268 22.40 -2.54 19.84
CA MET A 268 23.80 -2.26 20.15
C MET A 268 23.98 -1.01 21.04
N GLN A 269 23.14 0.01 20.87
CA GLN A 269 23.13 1.18 21.76
C GLN A 269 22.53 0.86 23.15
N LEU A 270 21.49 0.03 23.25
CA LEU A 270 20.91 -0.42 24.52
C LEU A 270 21.96 -1.17 25.35
N GLU A 271 22.70 -2.08 24.72
CA GLU A 271 23.74 -2.85 25.39
C GLU A 271 24.96 -1.99 25.77
N ARG A 272 25.28 -0.94 25.00
CA ARG A 272 26.26 0.10 25.42
C ARG A 272 25.79 0.85 26.66
N ILE A 273 24.54 1.35 26.66
CA ILE A 273 23.94 2.04 27.81
C ILE A 273 23.91 1.11 29.03
N ARG A 274 23.53 -0.16 28.86
CA ARG A 274 23.52 -1.17 29.93
C ARG A 274 24.90 -1.32 30.56
N LYS A 275 25.95 -1.42 29.75
CA LYS A 275 27.35 -1.49 30.23
C LYS A 275 27.78 -0.22 30.98
N MET A 276 27.44 0.97 30.48
CA MET A 276 27.71 2.25 31.18
C MET A 276 27.00 2.31 32.55
N VAL A 277 25.72 1.95 32.61
CA VAL A 277 24.95 1.89 33.87
C VAL A 277 25.58 0.90 34.85
N VAL A 278 26.05 -0.26 34.38
CA VAL A 278 26.73 -1.26 35.23
C VAL A 278 28.07 -0.73 35.75
N HIS A 279 28.84 -0.03 34.91
CA HIS A 279 30.17 0.48 35.29
C HIS A 279 30.11 1.68 36.25
N ASN A 280 29.23 2.65 35.97
CA ASN A 280 29.20 3.92 36.69
C ASN A 280 28.30 3.87 37.94
N SER A 281 27.58 2.76 38.18
CA SER A 281 26.81 2.54 39.41
C SER A 281 27.71 2.55 40.64
N ARG A 282 27.53 3.54 41.53
CA ARG A 282 28.25 3.61 42.81
C ARG A 282 27.87 2.43 43.70
N LYS A 283 28.83 1.85 44.44
CA LYS A 283 28.51 0.88 45.49
C LYS A 283 27.55 1.46 46.53
N ILE A 284 26.46 0.75 46.80
CA ILE A 284 25.48 1.14 47.81
C ILE A 284 26.05 0.85 49.22
N SER A 285 26.07 1.86 50.10
CA SER A 285 26.68 1.72 51.43
C SER A 285 25.86 0.83 52.36
N THR A 286 26.49 0.27 53.40
CA THR A 286 25.83 -0.61 54.39
C THR A 286 24.63 0.05 55.09
N GLU A 287 24.73 1.34 55.39
CA GLU A 287 23.63 2.13 55.97
C GLU A 287 22.48 2.36 54.96
N GLU A 288 22.78 2.47 53.67
CA GLU A 288 21.76 2.51 52.61
C GLU A 288 21.10 1.14 52.39
N LYS A 289 21.86 0.04 52.45
CA LYS A 289 21.32 -1.33 52.42
C LYS A 289 20.38 -1.59 53.59
N LYS A 290 20.78 -1.17 54.80
CA LYS A 290 19.95 -1.25 56.02
C LYS A 290 18.64 -0.46 55.87
N LYS A 291 18.72 0.78 55.39
CA LYS A 291 17.54 1.63 55.09
C LYS A 291 16.63 0.99 54.03
N LEU A 292 17.20 0.37 53.00
CA LEU A 292 16.44 -0.36 51.98
C LEU A 292 15.70 -1.57 52.56
N GLY A 293 16.35 -2.36 53.41
CA GLY A 293 15.72 -3.46 54.15
C GLY A 293 14.52 -2.99 54.98
N THR A 294 14.68 -1.91 55.74
CA THR A 294 13.57 -1.32 56.54
C THR A 294 12.47 -0.65 55.71
N ALA A 295 12.72 -0.38 54.43
CA ALA A 295 11.75 0.21 53.51
C ALA A 295 10.95 -0.87 52.75
N LEU A 296 11.55 -2.03 52.47
CA LEU A 296 10.87 -3.19 51.89
C LEU A 296 9.75 -3.72 52.81
N THR A 297 9.96 -3.72 54.13
CA THR A 297 8.94 -4.12 55.12
C THR A 297 7.78 -3.13 55.26
N GLN A 298 7.84 -1.97 54.60
CA GLN A 298 6.78 -0.95 54.57
C GLN A 298 5.98 -0.94 53.26
N LEU A 299 6.31 -1.83 52.31
CA LEU A 299 5.61 -1.93 51.03
C LEU A 299 4.25 -2.64 51.14
N SER A 300 3.36 -2.35 50.19
CA SER A 300 2.18 -3.19 49.97
C SER A 300 2.58 -4.57 49.44
N HIS A 301 1.75 -5.59 49.67
CA HIS A 301 1.97 -6.94 49.14
C HIS A 301 2.15 -6.98 47.61
N GLN A 302 1.51 -6.06 46.86
CA GLN A 302 1.66 -5.98 45.41
C GLN A 302 2.91 -5.24 44.96
N ASP A 303 3.46 -4.33 45.77
CA ASP A 303 4.75 -3.69 45.50
C ASP A 303 5.91 -4.58 45.93
N LEU A 304 5.78 -5.31 47.05
CA LEU A 304 6.78 -6.26 47.54
C LEU A 304 7.06 -7.38 46.52
N ILE A 305 6.01 -7.98 45.92
CA ILE A 305 6.20 -8.98 44.85
C ILE A 305 7.00 -8.37 43.68
N ARG A 306 6.62 -7.19 43.21
CA ARG A 306 7.33 -6.48 42.12
C ARG A 306 8.78 -6.10 42.49
N ALA A 307 9.04 -5.82 43.77
CA ALA A 307 10.39 -5.59 44.28
C ALA A 307 11.24 -6.88 44.26
N LEU A 308 10.64 -8.03 44.58
CA LEU A 308 11.31 -9.35 44.54
C LEU A 308 11.49 -9.86 43.10
N GLU A 309 10.57 -9.55 42.17
CA GLU A 309 10.72 -9.82 40.73
C GLU A 309 11.94 -9.11 40.14
N ILE A 310 12.25 -7.87 40.56
CA ILE A 310 13.45 -7.12 40.15
C ILE A 310 14.75 -7.84 40.55
N VAL A 311 14.74 -8.60 41.65
CA VAL A 311 15.88 -9.44 42.07
C VAL A 311 15.95 -10.71 41.21
N ALA A 312 14.82 -11.39 41.02
CA ALA A 312 14.74 -12.61 40.21
C ALA A 312 15.18 -12.41 38.75
N GLU A 313 14.92 -11.23 38.15
CA GLU A 313 15.39 -10.89 36.79
C GLU A 313 16.90 -11.11 36.57
N HIS A 314 17.73 -10.93 37.60
CA HIS A 314 19.19 -11.02 37.52
C HIS A 314 19.77 -12.15 38.40
N ASN A 315 18.91 -12.93 39.07
CA ASN A 315 19.30 -14.03 39.94
C ASN A 315 18.36 -15.23 39.72
N LEU A 316 18.69 -16.08 38.75
CA LEU A 316 17.83 -17.18 38.27
C LEU A 316 17.56 -18.29 39.29
N SER A 317 18.24 -18.32 40.43
CA SER A 317 17.95 -19.25 41.54
C SER A 317 17.00 -18.67 42.60
N PHE A 318 16.65 -17.38 42.51
CA PHE A 318 15.86 -16.67 43.51
C PHE A 318 14.35 -16.89 43.34
N GLN A 319 13.72 -17.59 44.29
CA GLN A 319 12.27 -17.87 44.27
C GLN A 319 11.45 -16.73 44.87
N ALA A 320 11.23 -15.66 44.09
CA ALA A 320 10.46 -14.48 44.48
C ALA A 320 8.99 -14.74 44.91
N THR A 321 8.46 -15.95 44.69
CA THR A 321 7.10 -16.38 45.02
C THR A 321 7.00 -17.36 46.19
N ALA A 322 8.11 -17.66 46.87
CA ALA A 322 8.09 -18.52 48.06
C ALA A 322 7.37 -17.83 49.24
N GLN A 323 6.83 -18.62 50.17
CA GLN A 323 6.09 -18.10 51.34
C GLN A 323 7.01 -17.44 52.39
N GLU A 324 8.30 -17.76 52.35
CA GLU A 324 9.36 -17.08 53.08
C GLU A 324 10.53 -16.87 52.10
N VAL A 325 11.00 -15.63 51.95
CA VAL A 325 12.02 -15.24 50.96
C VAL A 325 13.17 -14.55 51.66
N ASN A 326 14.32 -15.20 51.73
CA ASN A 326 15.53 -14.63 52.31
C ASN A 326 16.30 -13.83 51.24
N LEU A 327 16.34 -12.50 51.38
CA LEU A 327 17.03 -11.58 50.47
C LEU A 327 18.31 -11.05 51.12
N ASP A 328 19.43 -11.67 50.79
CA ASP A 328 20.75 -11.18 51.16
C ASP A 328 21.15 -9.96 50.30
N MET A 329 21.38 -8.83 50.98
CA MET A 329 21.74 -7.53 50.40
C MET A 329 23.22 -7.42 50.00
N ASP A 330 24.08 -8.34 50.43
CA ASP A 330 25.53 -8.33 50.15
C ASP A 330 25.93 -9.24 48.98
N THR A 331 25.07 -10.18 48.56
CA THR A 331 25.28 -11.00 47.34
C THR A 331 24.63 -10.47 46.07
N GLN A 332 23.73 -9.47 46.13
CA GLN A 332 23.15 -8.89 44.91
C GLN A 332 24.09 -7.85 44.26
N SER A 333 24.02 -7.72 42.93
CA SER A 333 24.80 -6.70 42.20
C SER A 333 24.37 -5.27 42.57
N ASP A 334 25.30 -4.31 42.54
CA ASP A 334 25.02 -2.91 42.85
C ASP A 334 23.89 -2.33 41.98
N VAL A 335 23.82 -2.73 40.70
CA VAL A 335 22.72 -2.34 39.79
C VAL A 335 21.37 -2.89 40.25
N THR A 336 21.32 -4.15 40.71
CA THR A 336 20.10 -4.76 41.27
C THR A 336 19.65 -3.99 42.52
N LEU A 337 20.59 -3.67 43.41
CA LEU A 337 20.31 -2.94 44.65
C LEU A 337 19.85 -1.50 44.39
N TRP A 338 20.42 -0.79 43.40
CA TRP A 338 19.95 0.53 43.00
C TRP A 338 18.59 0.50 42.29
N ARG A 339 18.32 -0.49 41.42
CA ARG A 339 16.98 -0.70 40.85
C ARG A 339 15.94 -0.92 41.94
N LEU A 340 16.27 -1.76 42.92
CA LEU A 340 15.43 -2.05 44.07
C LEU A 340 15.21 -0.78 44.92
N LYS A 341 16.27 -0.05 45.28
CA LYS A 341 16.21 1.21 46.03
C LYS A 341 15.32 2.25 45.38
N VAL A 342 15.47 2.49 44.09
CA VAL A 342 14.63 3.46 43.34
C VAL A 342 13.17 3.01 43.30
N PHE A 343 12.90 1.73 43.00
CA PHE A 343 11.54 1.19 42.98
C PHE A 343 10.83 1.31 44.34
N VAL A 344 11.50 0.92 45.43
CA VAL A 344 10.98 1.01 46.79
C VAL A 344 10.69 2.46 47.19
N GLN A 345 11.59 3.40 46.86
CA GLN A 345 11.36 4.82 47.12
C GLN A 345 10.17 5.38 46.34
N ASP A 346 9.98 5.02 45.08
CA ASP A 346 8.83 5.50 44.29
C ASP A 346 7.51 4.91 44.78
N ALA A 347 7.47 3.61 45.13
CA ALA A 347 6.29 2.97 45.70
C ALA A 347 5.85 3.63 47.03
N LEU A 348 6.80 3.91 47.93
CA LEU A 348 6.51 4.59 49.20
C LEU A 348 6.05 6.06 49.01
N LYS A 349 6.63 6.80 48.04
CA LYS A 349 6.16 8.16 47.68
C LYS A 349 4.72 8.16 47.14
N VAL A 350 4.31 7.12 46.40
CA VAL A 350 2.93 6.97 45.92
C VAL A 350 2.00 6.61 47.08
N SER A 351 2.40 5.69 47.96
CA SER A 351 1.63 5.33 49.16
C SER A 351 1.35 6.54 50.07
N GLY A 352 2.39 7.32 50.39
CA GLY A 352 2.28 8.50 51.26
C GLY A 352 1.47 9.67 50.68
N ARG A 353 1.11 9.64 49.39
CA ARG A 353 0.18 10.63 48.80
C ARG A 353 -1.28 10.28 49.01
N ASN A 354 -1.62 9.04 49.34
CA ASN A 354 -3.00 8.60 49.56
C ASN A 354 -3.49 8.79 51.01
N SER A 355 -2.62 9.23 51.93
CA SER A 355 -2.89 9.31 53.37
C SER A 355 -3.01 10.74 53.94
N GLY A 356 -3.02 11.78 53.10
CA GLY A 356 -3.16 13.18 53.53
C GLY A 356 -4.45 13.83 53.02
N GLY A 357 -5.56 13.72 53.76
CA GLY A 357 -6.89 14.11 53.26
C GLY A 357 -7.97 14.45 54.29
N THR A 358 -7.80 15.56 55.02
CA THR A 358 -8.88 16.29 55.73
C THR A 358 -8.51 17.78 55.72
N GLY A 359 -9.45 18.69 55.45
CA GLY A 359 -9.09 20.00 54.86
C GLY A 359 -9.74 21.26 55.42
N MET A 360 -9.08 22.39 55.10
CA MET A 360 -9.54 23.78 55.11
C MET A 360 -8.51 24.59 54.29
N GLY A 361 -8.84 25.63 53.51
CA GLY A 361 -10.14 26.15 53.09
C GLY A 361 -10.02 27.63 52.69
N CYS A 362 -10.65 28.05 51.57
CA CYS A 362 -10.70 29.41 50.96
C CYS A 362 -9.34 30.13 50.68
N ASN A 363 -9.20 31.04 49.71
CA ASN A 363 -9.88 31.31 48.42
C ASN A 363 -9.01 32.27 47.57
N SER A 364 -9.16 32.32 46.23
CA SER A 364 -8.64 33.36 45.31
C SER A 364 -7.10 33.58 45.22
N ASN A 365 -6.45 33.87 44.08
CA ASN A 365 -6.91 34.53 42.85
C ASN A 365 -6.10 34.16 41.59
N ILE A 366 -6.81 33.97 40.47
CA ILE A 366 -6.57 34.49 39.09
C ILE A 366 -5.10 34.68 38.61
N ASN A 367 -4.71 33.92 37.57
CA ASN A 367 -4.39 34.47 36.22
C ASN A 367 -4.30 33.38 35.14
N ASN A 368 -4.30 33.80 33.87
CA ASN A 368 -4.35 32.97 32.66
C ASN A 368 -2.94 32.42 32.28
N ASP A 369 -2.71 31.55 31.27
CA ASP A 369 -3.55 30.98 30.21
C ASP A 369 -3.01 29.60 29.73
N ASP A 370 -3.50 29.09 28.59
CA ASP A 370 -2.84 28.08 27.72
C ASP A 370 -2.47 26.70 28.32
N THR A 371 -3.44 25.77 28.44
CA THR A 371 -3.11 24.32 28.38
C THR A 371 -4.21 23.34 27.90
N LYS A 372 -5.33 23.81 27.33
CA LYS A 372 -6.44 22.94 26.86
C LYS A 372 -6.17 22.24 25.51
N ALA A 373 -5.14 21.40 25.45
CA ALA A 373 -4.82 20.58 24.26
C ALA A 373 -4.34 19.14 24.53
N LYS A 374 -3.60 18.86 25.62
CA LYS A 374 -2.79 17.62 25.73
C LYS A 374 -3.40 16.44 26.51
N ILE A 375 -4.63 16.54 27.01
CA ILE A 375 -5.21 15.51 27.91
C ILE A 375 -5.87 14.32 27.17
N ASN A 376 -6.33 14.49 25.93
CA ASN A 376 -7.25 13.52 25.29
C ASN A 376 -6.58 12.36 24.50
N ILE A 377 -5.26 12.16 24.63
CA ILE A 377 -4.54 11.09 23.92
C ILE A 377 -4.37 9.82 24.79
N ASN A 378 -4.03 9.96 26.07
CA ASN A 378 -3.63 8.84 26.93
C ASN A 378 -4.73 7.81 27.25
N ASN A 379 -6.01 8.13 27.02
CA ASN A 379 -7.12 7.21 27.33
C ASN A 379 -7.46 6.20 26.21
N LYS A 380 -7.02 6.40 24.97
CA LYS A 380 -7.30 5.42 23.89
C LYS A 380 -6.38 4.19 23.94
N ASN A 381 -5.09 4.37 24.24
CA ASN A 381 -4.11 3.28 24.15
C ASN A 381 -4.29 2.19 25.24
N ARG A 382 -4.95 2.49 26.36
CA ARG A 382 -5.19 1.48 27.43
C ARG A 382 -6.18 0.38 27.04
N ASN A 383 -7.19 0.66 26.21
CA ASN A 383 -8.25 -0.30 25.90
C ASN A 383 -7.86 -1.33 24.81
N ILE A 384 -6.81 -1.07 24.02
CA ILE A 384 -6.36 -1.99 22.95
C ILE A 384 -5.59 -3.18 23.55
N ILE A 385 -4.78 -2.94 24.59
CA ILE A 385 -3.93 -3.97 25.23
C ILE A 385 -4.78 -5.01 26.01
N ALA A 386 -5.90 -4.59 26.59
CA ALA A 386 -6.76 -5.46 27.41
C ALA A 386 -7.49 -6.55 26.59
N SER A 387 -7.84 -6.28 25.33
CA SER A 387 -8.71 -7.14 24.53
C SER A 387 -7.99 -8.30 23.83
N LYS A 388 -6.66 -8.29 23.75
CA LYS A 388 -5.87 -9.28 22.98
C LYS A 388 -5.34 -10.47 23.82
N ARG A 389 -5.87 -10.69 25.03
CA ARG A 389 -5.47 -11.79 25.96
C ARG A 389 -6.62 -12.72 26.40
N LYS A 390 -7.71 -12.80 25.62
CA LYS A 390 -8.72 -13.88 25.71
C LYS A 390 -9.07 -14.38 24.31
N GLY A 391 -8.35 -15.38 23.82
CA GLY A 391 -8.58 -15.91 22.47
C GLY A 391 -7.77 -17.15 22.05
N GLU A 392 -6.97 -17.77 22.93
CA GLU A 392 -6.10 -18.89 22.55
C GLU A 392 -5.92 -19.88 23.71
N ARG A 393 -6.91 -20.78 23.88
CA ARG A 393 -6.79 -22.06 24.63
C ARG A 393 -7.98 -22.96 24.30
N GLY A 394 -7.77 -23.88 23.35
CA GLY A 394 -8.74 -24.89 22.93
C GLY A 394 -8.14 -25.83 21.89
N ASP A 395 -8.39 -27.13 22.06
CA ASP A 395 -8.35 -28.19 21.04
C ASP A 395 -7.09 -28.35 20.16
N ALA A 396 -6.01 -28.84 20.78
CA ALA A 396 -4.84 -29.38 20.07
C ALA A 396 -4.30 -30.71 20.66
N VAL A 397 -5.14 -31.51 21.34
CA VAL A 397 -4.73 -32.79 21.96
C VAL A 397 -5.75 -33.90 21.68
N THR A 398 -5.64 -34.58 20.52
CA THR A 398 -5.98 -36.01 20.30
C THR A 398 -5.80 -36.43 18.82
N LYS A 399 -4.63 -37.00 18.47
CA LYS A 399 -4.39 -38.02 17.40
C LYS A 399 -2.89 -38.11 16.99
N ALA A 400 -2.03 -38.56 17.91
CA ALA A 400 -0.59 -38.77 17.61
C ALA A 400 0.04 -40.02 18.25
N SER A 401 -0.75 -40.97 18.78
CA SER A 401 -0.23 -42.14 19.53
C SER A 401 -0.91 -43.46 19.16
N ALA A 402 -0.85 -43.89 17.90
CA ALA A 402 -1.45 -45.17 17.47
C ALA A 402 -0.80 -45.81 16.21
N LYS A 403 0.54 -45.86 16.08
CA LYS A 403 1.19 -46.58 14.95
C LYS A 403 2.67 -46.99 15.12
N ARG A 404 3.04 -47.64 16.24
CA ARG A 404 4.34 -48.36 16.31
C ARG A 404 4.40 -49.46 17.40
N THR A 405 3.89 -50.65 17.09
CA THR A 405 4.32 -51.91 17.74
C THR A 405 3.84 -53.13 16.94
N LYS A 406 4.66 -54.19 16.93
CA LYS A 406 4.35 -55.59 16.54
C LYS A 406 3.62 -55.84 15.20
N LYS A 407 4.39 -56.13 14.15
CA LYS A 407 4.35 -57.50 13.57
C LYS A 407 5.70 -57.87 12.93
N ILE A 408 6.26 -58.99 13.38
CA ILE A 408 7.37 -59.73 12.76
C ILE A 408 6.83 -61.14 12.49
N SER A 409 7.39 -61.81 11.48
CA SER A 409 7.04 -63.17 11.03
C SER A 409 5.62 -63.37 10.53
N LEU A 410 5.52 -63.54 9.21
CA LEU A 410 5.29 -64.88 8.67
C LEU A 410 5.94 -64.98 7.28
N ASN A 411 6.66 -66.08 7.05
CA ASN A 411 7.11 -66.44 5.70
C ASN A 411 5.90 -66.97 4.89
N SER A 412 5.98 -66.96 3.56
CA SER A 412 6.15 -68.20 2.76
C SER A 412 5.62 -68.07 1.32
N LEU A 413 6.40 -68.60 0.37
CA LEU A 413 6.01 -69.21 -0.91
C LEU A 413 5.32 -68.38 -2.04
N ASN A 414 6.03 -68.42 -3.19
CA ASN A 414 5.57 -68.74 -4.56
C ASN A 414 5.30 -67.63 -5.59
N SER A 415 5.87 -67.92 -6.78
CA SER A 415 5.60 -67.42 -8.14
C SER A 415 5.90 -65.95 -8.43
#